data_AF-A0A6J4C317-F1
#
_entry.id   AF-A0A6J4C317-F1
#
_cell.length_a   1.000
_cell.length_b   1.000
_cell.length_c   1.000
_cell.angle_alpha   90.00
_cell.angle_beta   90.00
_cell.angle_gamma   90.00
#
_symmetry.space_group_name_H-M   'P 1'
#
loop_
_entity.id
_entity.type
_entity.pdbx_description
1 polymer ?
#
loop_
_entity_poly.entity_id
_entity_poly.type
_entity_poly.pdbx_seq_one_letter_code
_entity_poly.pdbx_strand_id
1 'polypeptide(L)'
;MVDLSGAALEGLDQLRTTPGGKIRINAVVDAVTLVLGPVLAELSRRHPDIEVDLVSRNRIVDVVGEGFDAGMRYGGTVPEDMIAQRLSADLRWVVAASPRYLDEHGTPTHPDELKHHRCFGVRLGDDSIYRWEFERPDGDFDVPIKSAMTADDSRSTLAMALNGAGLTFGLEPLFAKHVADGNLRLVLTDWATTGPGFYLIKRHWRTVFGFPTSAIRSGSTSRSTQNDCRPVDAVHHSQRALGRESGWRRRHSTSSKTDTQISSVNR
;
A
#
# COMPACT_ATOMS: atom_id res chain seq x y z
N MET A 1 -5.25 -6.27 19.32
CA MET A 1 -3.86 -5.94 18.96
C MET A 1 -3.28 -7.20 18.36
N VAL A 2 -3.13 -7.25 17.04
CA VAL A 2 -2.66 -8.46 16.33
C VAL A 2 -1.18 -8.67 16.66
N ASP A 3 -0.74 -9.92 16.84
CA ASP A 3 0.68 -10.30 17.04
C ASP A 3 1.48 -10.08 15.74
N LEU A 4 1.68 -8.81 15.39
CA LEU A 4 2.49 -8.35 14.25
C LEU A 4 3.98 -8.64 14.49
N SER A 5 4.37 -8.87 15.74
CA SER A 5 5.73 -9.05 16.20
C SER A 5 6.30 -10.43 15.87
N GLY A 6 5.58 -11.52 16.17
CA GLY A 6 6.10 -12.89 16.04
C GLY A 6 6.44 -13.27 14.60
N ALA A 7 5.46 -13.18 13.69
CA ALA A 7 5.64 -13.57 12.30
C ALA A 7 6.68 -12.71 11.55
N ALA A 8 6.78 -11.42 11.89
CA ALA A 8 7.76 -10.53 11.30
C ALA A 8 9.19 -10.83 11.80
N LEU A 9 9.36 -11.12 13.10
CA LEU A 9 10.63 -11.56 13.66
C LEU A 9 11.09 -12.88 13.03
N GLU A 10 10.21 -13.87 12.94
CA GLU A 10 10.51 -15.15 12.28
C GLU A 10 10.87 -14.96 10.80
N GLY A 11 10.17 -14.07 10.10
CA GLY A 11 10.46 -13.73 8.71
C GLY A 11 11.88 -13.18 8.52
N LEU A 12 12.34 -12.33 9.45
CA LEU A 12 13.69 -11.75 9.45
C LEU A 12 14.76 -12.77 9.86
N ASP A 13 14.49 -13.63 10.84
CA ASP A 13 15.41 -14.70 11.23
C ASP A 13 15.68 -15.67 10.08
N GLN A 14 14.68 -15.91 9.23
CA GLN A 14 14.86 -16.76 8.07
C GLN A 14 15.69 -16.11 6.94
N LEU A 15 15.88 -14.78 6.92
CA LEU A 15 16.76 -14.12 5.93
C LEU A 15 18.25 -14.42 6.16
N ARG A 16 18.59 -15.14 7.23
CA ARG A 16 19.96 -15.40 7.66
C ARG A 16 20.55 -16.60 6.91
N THR A 17 21.74 -16.41 6.33
CA THR A 17 22.62 -17.50 5.88
C THR A 17 23.74 -17.81 6.88
N THR A 18 24.10 -16.85 7.77
CA THR A 18 25.16 -16.99 8.79
C THR A 18 24.79 -16.20 10.08
N PRO A 19 25.18 -16.62 11.29
CA PRO A 19 25.08 -15.79 12.50
C PRO A 19 26.02 -14.58 12.40
N GLY A 20 25.51 -13.37 12.63
CA GLY A 20 26.21 -12.11 12.36
C GLY A 20 26.20 -11.73 10.88
N GLY A 21 25.69 -10.54 10.56
CA GLY A 21 25.58 -10.06 9.18
C GLY A 21 24.75 -8.79 9.04
N LYS A 22 24.90 -8.14 7.88
CA LYS A 22 24.10 -6.98 7.50
C LYS A 22 22.85 -7.43 6.77
N ILE A 23 21.68 -6.97 7.21
CA ILE A 23 20.38 -7.18 6.56
C ILE A 23 19.91 -5.84 6.03
N ARG A 24 19.66 -5.76 4.72
CA ARG A 24 19.20 -4.55 4.04
C ARG A 24 17.74 -4.68 3.63
N ILE A 25 16.89 -3.83 4.20
CA ILE A 25 15.43 -3.90 4.04
C ILE A 25 14.93 -2.64 3.36
N ASN A 26 14.10 -2.81 2.33
CA ASN A 26 13.35 -1.71 1.73
C ASN A 26 11.89 -1.77 2.17
N ALA A 27 11.35 -0.73 2.80
CA ALA A 27 9.96 -0.73 3.25
C ALA A 27 9.22 0.55 2.85
N VAL A 28 7.90 0.44 2.69
CA VAL A 28 7.03 1.64 2.70
C VAL A 28 7.02 2.25 4.11
N VAL A 29 6.94 3.58 4.20
CA VAL A 29 7.03 4.31 5.47
C VAL A 29 6.00 3.84 6.51
N ASP A 30 4.83 3.44 6.03
CA ASP A 30 3.72 2.97 6.84
C ASP A 30 4.04 1.67 7.54
N ALA A 31 4.68 0.75 6.81
CA ALA A 31 5.13 -0.53 7.32
C ALA A 31 6.26 -0.35 8.34
N VAL A 32 7.13 0.65 8.13
CA VAL A 32 8.15 1.02 9.11
C VAL A 32 7.51 1.45 10.43
N THR A 33 6.51 2.32 10.34
CA THR A 33 5.86 2.90 11.52
C THR A 33 5.01 1.88 12.27
N LEU A 34 4.26 1.04 11.54
CA LEU A 34 3.29 0.13 12.14
C LEU A 34 3.84 -1.26 12.49
N VAL A 35 4.89 -1.72 11.80
CA VAL A 35 5.38 -3.11 11.92
C VAL A 35 6.87 -3.16 12.21
N LEU A 36 7.73 -2.63 11.32
CA LEU A 36 9.17 -2.85 11.43
C LEU A 36 9.79 -2.15 12.63
N GLY A 37 9.36 -0.94 13.01
CA GLY A 37 9.95 -0.22 14.15
C GLY A 37 9.95 -1.07 15.44
N PRO A 38 8.78 -1.54 15.90
CA PRO A 38 8.69 -2.45 17.04
C PRO A 38 9.48 -3.76 16.87
N VAL A 39 9.45 -4.35 15.67
CA VAL A 39 10.12 -5.63 15.35
C VAL A 39 11.64 -5.47 15.39
N LEU A 40 12.18 -4.43 14.76
CA LEU A 40 13.61 -4.15 14.71
C LEU A 40 14.16 -3.77 16.09
N ALA A 41 13.36 -3.10 16.93
CA ALA A 41 13.73 -2.83 18.31
C ALA A 41 13.90 -4.13 19.12
N GLU A 42 13.05 -5.14 18.88
CA GLU A 42 13.20 -6.45 19.52
C GLU A 42 14.34 -7.28 18.92
N LEU A 43 14.50 -7.25 17.58
CA LEU A 43 15.60 -7.91 16.88
C LEU A 43 16.95 -7.42 17.41
N SER A 44 17.13 -6.10 17.53
CA SER A 44 18.36 -5.49 18.04
C SER A 44 18.68 -5.90 19.48
N ARG A 45 17.67 -6.16 20.31
CA ARG A 45 17.87 -6.67 21.68
C ARG A 45 18.29 -8.14 21.70
N ARG A 46 17.73 -8.98 20.83
CA ARG A 46 18.01 -10.43 20.78
C ARG A 46 19.29 -10.78 20.03
N HIS A 47 19.64 -9.97 19.04
CA HIS A 47 20.75 -10.21 18.11
C HIS A 47 21.56 -8.92 17.89
N PRO A 48 22.35 -8.49 18.89
CA PRO A 48 23.13 -7.25 18.82
C PRO A 48 24.26 -7.29 17.78
N ASP A 49 24.58 -8.46 17.25
CA ASP A 49 25.54 -8.71 16.17
C ASP A 49 24.97 -8.48 14.75
N ILE A 50 23.68 -8.20 14.63
CA ILE A 50 23.02 -7.92 13.35
C ILE A 50 23.03 -6.41 13.06
N GLU A 51 23.58 -6.04 11.92
CA GLU A 51 23.44 -4.68 11.36
C GLU A 51 22.20 -4.64 10.48
N VAL A 52 21.28 -3.69 10.73
CA VAL A 52 20.10 -3.48 9.88
C VAL A 52 20.24 -2.17 9.12
N ASP A 53 20.25 -2.26 7.79
CA ASP A 53 20.17 -1.11 6.89
C ASP A 53 18.75 -0.98 6.33
N LEU A 54 17.97 -0.10 6.95
CA LEU A 54 16.58 0.15 6.59
C LEU A 54 16.46 1.36 5.65
N VAL A 55 15.97 1.12 4.44
CA VAL A 55 15.64 2.15 3.47
C VAL A 55 14.12 2.28 3.37
N SER A 56 13.59 3.46 3.70
CA SER A 56 12.16 3.76 3.57
C SER A 56 11.90 4.57 2.31
N ARG A 57 11.43 3.95 1.24
CA ARG A 57 11.08 4.64 -0.02
C ARG A 57 9.81 4.04 -0.62
N ASN A 58 8.94 4.91 -1.15
CA ASN A 58 7.70 4.50 -1.82
C ASN A 58 7.91 4.07 -3.29
N ARG A 59 9.17 3.94 -3.73
CA ARG A 59 9.52 3.49 -5.08
C ARG A 59 9.36 1.96 -5.18
N ILE A 60 8.82 1.51 -6.32
CA ILE A 60 8.92 0.10 -6.73
C ILE A 60 10.39 -0.09 -7.09
N VAL A 61 11.15 -0.54 -6.11
CA VAL A 61 12.56 -0.88 -6.26
C VAL A 61 12.61 -2.35 -6.57
N ASP A 62 13.44 -2.72 -7.56
CA ASP A 62 13.91 -4.09 -7.68
C ASP A 62 14.70 -4.43 -6.42
N VAL A 63 14.03 -5.10 -5.48
CA VAL A 63 14.60 -5.51 -4.19
C VAL A 63 15.90 -6.27 -4.44
N VAL A 64 15.96 -7.10 -5.48
CA VAL A 64 17.14 -7.90 -5.81
C VAL A 64 18.19 -7.06 -6.52
N GLY A 65 17.79 -6.29 -7.53
CA GLY A 65 18.70 -5.46 -8.34
C GLY A 65 19.40 -4.33 -7.58
N GLU A 66 18.79 -3.80 -6.52
CA GLU A 66 19.38 -2.75 -5.68
C GLU A 66 20.09 -3.29 -4.42
N GLY A 67 20.21 -4.62 -4.28
CA GLY A 67 20.93 -5.27 -3.18
C GLY A 67 20.20 -5.17 -1.84
N PHE A 68 18.87 -5.32 -1.84
CA PHE A 68 18.07 -5.52 -0.65
C PHE A 68 17.82 -7.01 -0.42
N ASP A 69 17.89 -7.45 0.84
CA ASP A 69 17.60 -8.83 1.23
C ASP A 69 16.08 -9.08 1.31
N ALA A 70 15.32 -8.03 1.66
CA ALA A 70 13.87 -8.08 1.71
C ALA A 70 13.20 -6.73 1.41
N GLY A 71 11.97 -6.80 0.90
CA GLY A 71 11.07 -5.70 0.71
C GLY A 71 9.84 -5.82 1.62
N MET A 72 9.28 -4.71 2.09
CA MET A 72 7.97 -4.68 2.73
C MET A 72 7.02 -3.76 1.96
N ARG A 73 5.90 -4.31 1.52
CA ARG A 73 4.92 -3.64 0.65
C ARG A 73 3.50 -3.98 1.10
N TYR A 74 2.53 -3.20 0.62
CA TYR A 74 1.11 -3.56 0.68
C TYR A 74 0.87 -4.83 -0.15
N GLY A 75 -0.12 -5.64 0.21
CA GLY A 75 -0.48 -6.84 -0.54
C GLY A 75 -0.71 -6.56 -2.04
N GLY A 76 -0.31 -7.51 -2.89
CA GLY A 76 -0.34 -7.34 -4.34
C GLY A 76 0.40 -8.47 -5.07
N THR A 77 0.54 -8.34 -6.40
CA THR A 77 1.22 -9.34 -7.23
C THR A 77 2.71 -9.39 -6.90
N VAL A 78 3.16 -10.56 -6.46
CA VAL A 78 4.58 -10.85 -6.19
C VAL A 78 5.18 -11.54 -7.42
N PRO A 79 6.38 -11.11 -7.89
CA PRO A 79 7.08 -11.79 -8.98
C PRO A 79 7.24 -13.29 -8.71
N GLU A 80 7.24 -14.13 -9.75
CA GLU A 80 7.27 -15.59 -9.63
C GLU A 80 8.48 -16.14 -8.84
N ASP A 81 9.59 -15.39 -8.78
CA ASP A 81 10.82 -15.77 -8.08
C ASP A 81 10.92 -15.29 -6.63
N MET A 82 9.85 -14.65 -6.12
CA MET A 82 9.78 -14.08 -4.77
C MET A 82 8.73 -14.80 -3.91
N ILE A 83 9.00 -14.86 -2.60
CA ILE A 83 8.05 -15.34 -1.59
C ILE A 83 7.39 -14.12 -0.94
N ALA A 84 6.06 -14.12 -0.90
CA ALA A 84 5.25 -13.17 -0.15
C ALA A 84 4.82 -13.78 1.19
N GLN A 85 5.27 -13.23 2.31
CA GLN A 85 4.80 -13.61 3.64
C GLN A 85 3.94 -12.50 4.21
N ARG A 86 2.68 -12.80 4.51
CA ARG A 86 1.76 -11.84 5.13
C ARG A 86 2.21 -11.53 6.57
N LEU A 87 2.34 -10.25 6.90
CA LEU A 87 2.81 -9.78 8.20
C LEU A 87 1.77 -9.02 9.01
N SER A 88 0.72 -8.51 8.37
CA SER A 88 -0.38 -7.85 9.09
C SER A 88 -1.74 -8.34 8.64
N ALA A 89 -2.74 -8.10 9.49
CA ALA A 89 -4.14 -8.13 9.09
C ALA A 89 -4.42 -7.11 7.98
N ASP A 90 -5.60 -7.22 7.38
CA ASP A 90 -6.07 -6.22 6.44
C ASP A 90 -6.24 -4.88 7.16
N LEU A 91 -5.98 -3.82 6.42
CA LEU A 91 -5.82 -2.48 6.96
C LEU A 91 -6.96 -1.61 6.43
N ARG A 92 -7.57 -0.88 7.36
CA ARG A 92 -8.63 0.07 7.04
C ARG A 92 -8.04 1.41 6.64
N TRP A 93 -8.49 1.93 5.50
CA TRP A 93 -8.10 3.22 4.94
C TRP A 93 -9.20 4.24 5.16
N VAL A 94 -8.81 5.43 5.64
CA VAL A 94 -9.74 6.46 6.09
C VAL A 94 -9.27 7.85 5.65
N VAL A 95 -10.21 8.78 5.58
CA VAL A 95 -9.92 10.21 5.37
C VAL A 95 -9.90 10.90 6.73
N ALA A 96 -8.95 11.81 6.93
CA ALA A 96 -8.83 12.60 8.14
C ALA A 96 -8.44 14.05 7.87
N ALA A 97 -8.84 14.95 8.77
CA ALA A 97 -8.38 16.34 8.81
C ALA A 97 -8.28 16.81 10.26
N SER A 98 -7.55 17.89 10.51
CA SER A 98 -7.58 18.52 11.83
C SER A 98 -8.94 19.19 12.09
N PRO A 99 -9.38 19.29 13.36
CA PRO A 99 -10.60 20.00 13.71
C PRO A 99 -10.65 21.42 13.13
N ARG A 100 -9.53 22.16 13.22
CA ARG A 100 -9.41 23.51 12.70
C ARG A 100 -9.80 23.62 11.22
N TYR A 101 -9.27 22.72 10.38
CA TYR A 101 -9.58 22.74 8.95
C TYR A 101 -11.07 22.49 8.70
N LEU A 102 -11.66 21.54 9.43
CA LEU A 102 -13.08 21.20 9.31
C LEU A 102 -14.00 22.32 9.80
N ASP A 103 -13.59 23.06 10.84
CA ASP A 103 -14.35 24.20 11.35
C ASP A 103 -14.33 25.39 10.34
N GLU A 104 -13.21 25.59 9.64
CA GLU A 104 -13.05 26.65 8.63
C GLU A 104 -13.70 26.29 7.27
N HIS A 105 -13.66 25.02 6.87
CA HIS A 105 -14.04 24.58 5.52
C HIS A 105 -15.27 23.66 5.46
N GLY A 106 -15.85 23.31 6.60
CA GLY A 106 -16.92 22.31 6.70
C GLY A 106 -16.38 20.88 6.73
N THR A 107 -17.27 19.94 7.07
CA THR A 107 -16.96 18.50 7.12
C THR A 107 -17.63 17.78 5.94
N PRO A 108 -16.86 17.07 5.09
CA PRO A 108 -17.46 16.33 3.99
C PRO A 108 -18.24 15.12 4.53
N THR A 109 -19.45 14.95 4.02
CA THR A 109 -20.37 13.84 4.32
C THR A 109 -20.46 12.82 3.19
N HIS A 110 -20.04 13.21 1.98
CA HIS A 110 -20.00 12.34 0.80
C HIS A 110 -18.68 12.50 0.03
N PRO A 111 -18.08 11.43 -0.54
CA PRO A 111 -16.83 11.51 -1.32
C PRO A 111 -16.85 12.52 -2.49
N ASP A 112 -18.02 12.77 -3.08
CA ASP A 112 -18.17 13.81 -4.13
C ASP A 112 -17.88 15.23 -3.65
N GLU A 113 -17.96 15.49 -2.34
CA GLU A 113 -17.67 16.79 -1.75
C GLU A 113 -16.16 17.06 -1.65
N LEU A 114 -15.31 16.05 -1.84
CA LEU A 114 -13.85 16.20 -1.84
C LEU A 114 -13.35 17.20 -2.88
N LYS A 115 -14.10 17.41 -3.97
CA LYS A 115 -13.80 18.45 -4.99
C LYS A 115 -13.84 19.88 -4.43
N HIS A 116 -14.48 20.09 -3.28
CA HIS A 116 -14.59 21.37 -2.59
C HIS A 116 -13.55 21.53 -1.47
N HIS A 117 -12.74 20.52 -1.22
CA HIS A 117 -11.71 20.54 -0.19
C HIS A 117 -10.30 20.42 -0.76
N ARG A 118 -9.33 20.94 -0.01
CA ARG A 118 -7.92 20.66 -0.21
C ARG A 118 -7.64 19.23 0.23
N CYS A 119 -7.21 18.41 -0.71
CA CYS A 119 -6.87 17.02 -0.47
C CYS A 119 -5.39 16.80 -0.82
N PHE A 120 -4.69 15.98 -0.04
CA PHE A 120 -3.28 15.69 -0.25
C PHE A 120 -3.06 14.40 -1.01
N GLY A 121 -2.19 14.46 -2.00
CA GLY A 121 -1.77 13.30 -2.78
C GLY A 121 -0.56 12.62 -2.15
N VAL A 122 -0.54 11.29 -2.18
CA VAL A 122 0.69 10.51 -2.02
C VAL A 122 1.12 10.03 -3.40
N ARG A 123 2.38 10.31 -3.76
CA ARG A 123 2.99 9.85 -4.99
C ARG A 123 3.48 8.43 -4.83
N LEU A 124 3.09 7.59 -5.77
CA LEU A 124 3.49 6.20 -5.87
C LEU A 124 4.82 6.07 -6.61
N GLY A 125 5.41 4.88 -6.57
CA GLY A 125 6.71 4.61 -7.18
C GLY A 125 6.78 4.74 -8.70
N ASP A 126 5.64 4.82 -9.38
CA ASP A 126 5.49 5.06 -10.81
C ASP A 126 5.16 6.54 -11.13
N ASP A 127 5.40 7.43 -10.17
CA ASP A 127 5.08 8.87 -10.18
C ASP A 127 3.58 9.22 -10.27
N SER A 128 2.68 8.23 -10.32
CA SER A 128 1.26 8.47 -10.25
C SER A 128 0.83 8.92 -8.84
N ILE A 129 -0.25 9.69 -8.75
CA ILE A 129 -0.85 10.07 -7.46
C ILE A 129 -1.86 8.99 -7.08
N TYR A 130 -1.73 8.46 -5.87
CA TYR A 130 -2.65 7.46 -5.36
C TYR A 130 -4.09 7.97 -5.37
N ARG A 131 -4.99 7.13 -5.89
CA ARG A 131 -6.42 7.40 -6.00
C ARG A 131 -7.08 6.96 -4.71
N TRP A 132 -7.91 7.82 -4.12
CA TRP A 132 -8.55 7.48 -2.85
C TRP A 132 -9.68 6.50 -3.12
N GLU A 133 -9.59 5.34 -2.48
CA GLU A 133 -10.55 4.24 -2.65
C GLU A 133 -11.63 4.32 -1.57
N PHE A 134 -12.87 4.11 -1.97
CA PHE A 134 -14.04 4.14 -1.13
C PHE A 134 -14.91 2.92 -1.38
N GLU A 135 -15.46 2.37 -0.30
CA GLU A 135 -16.37 1.24 -0.35
C GLU A 135 -17.82 1.74 -0.24
N ARG A 136 -18.72 1.09 -0.98
CA ARG A 136 -20.17 1.33 -0.93
C ARG A 136 -20.93 0.02 -1.18
N PRO A 137 -22.20 -0.09 -0.75
CA PRO A 137 -22.94 -1.34 -0.89
C PRO A 137 -23.06 -1.87 -2.33
N ASP A 138 -23.04 -0.98 -3.33
CA ASP A 138 -23.12 -1.29 -4.76
C ASP A 138 -21.73 -1.39 -5.44
N GLY A 139 -20.66 -1.46 -4.66
CA GLY A 139 -19.30 -1.81 -5.09
C GLY A 139 -18.32 -0.64 -5.10
N ASP A 140 -17.06 -0.96 -4.85
CA ASP A 140 -15.97 -0.01 -4.65
C ASP A 140 -15.78 0.96 -5.82
N PHE A 141 -15.34 2.17 -5.48
CA PHE A 141 -14.98 3.19 -6.44
C PHE A 141 -13.81 4.01 -5.93
N ASP A 142 -13.13 4.67 -6.87
CA ASP A 142 -11.96 5.47 -6.57
C ASP A 142 -12.15 6.91 -7.07
N VAL A 143 -11.69 7.87 -6.26
CA VAL A 143 -11.78 9.30 -6.57
C VAL A 143 -10.41 9.81 -6.99
N PRO A 144 -10.26 10.36 -8.21
CA PRO A 144 -9.04 11.08 -8.58
C PRO A 144 -8.97 12.38 -7.79
N ILE A 145 -7.96 12.48 -6.94
CA ILE A 145 -7.78 13.68 -6.13
C ILE A 145 -6.97 14.72 -6.90
N LYS A 146 -7.61 15.87 -7.16
CA LYS A 146 -6.87 17.07 -7.60
C LYS A 146 -6.09 17.62 -6.41
N SER A 147 -4.87 17.12 -6.25
CA SER A 147 -4.02 17.42 -5.11
C SER A 147 -3.42 18.81 -5.23
N ALA A 148 -3.67 19.68 -4.24
CA ALA A 148 -2.99 20.96 -4.15
C ALA A 148 -1.53 20.81 -3.67
N MET A 149 -1.28 19.74 -2.91
CA MET A 149 0.05 19.36 -2.42
C MET A 149 0.18 17.83 -2.50
N THR A 150 1.34 17.37 -2.94
CA THR A 150 1.65 15.96 -3.11
C THR A 150 2.99 15.64 -2.47
N ALA A 151 3.04 14.61 -1.63
CA ALA A 151 4.26 14.12 -1.00
C ALA A 151 4.57 12.68 -1.46
N ASP A 152 5.80 12.21 -1.22
CA ASP A 152 6.18 10.83 -1.55
C ASP A 152 5.74 9.82 -0.49
N ASP A 153 5.20 10.29 0.62
CA ASP A 153 4.90 9.47 1.78
C ASP A 153 3.72 10.02 2.60
N SER A 154 3.01 9.12 3.28
CA SER A 154 1.83 9.37 4.10
C SER A 154 2.11 10.18 5.37
N ARG A 155 3.32 10.08 5.94
CA ARG A 155 3.72 10.79 7.15
C ARG A 155 3.84 12.28 6.85
N SER A 156 4.33 12.63 5.66
CA SER A 156 4.33 14.01 5.16
C SER A 156 2.90 14.55 4.99
N THR A 157 1.97 13.80 4.39
CA THR A 157 0.57 14.24 4.25
C THR A 157 -0.17 14.33 5.58
N LEU A 158 0.11 13.42 6.52
CA LEU A 158 -0.36 13.49 7.89
C LEU A 158 0.12 14.76 8.61
N ALA A 159 1.40 15.10 8.50
CA ALA A 159 1.95 16.32 9.08
C ALA A 159 1.25 17.58 8.53
N MET A 160 0.96 17.62 7.22
CA MET A 160 0.20 18.72 6.62
C MET A 160 -1.24 18.81 7.16
N ALA A 161 -1.91 17.67 7.37
CA ALA A 161 -3.29 17.63 7.88
C ALA A 161 -3.38 18.10 9.34
N LEU A 162 -2.40 17.69 10.16
CA LEU A 162 -2.25 18.14 11.55
C LEU A 162 -2.07 19.66 11.65
N ASN A 163 -1.45 20.28 10.65
CA ASN A 163 -1.28 21.74 10.57
C ASN A 163 -2.47 22.46 9.89
N GLY A 164 -3.58 21.76 9.65
CA GLY A 164 -4.82 22.38 9.16
C GLY A 164 -4.80 22.79 7.69
N ALA A 165 -3.93 22.19 6.88
CA ALA A 165 -3.84 22.58 5.48
C ALA A 165 -4.86 21.87 4.55
N GLY A 166 -5.56 20.84 5.04
CA GLY A 166 -6.42 19.98 4.20
C GLY A 166 -6.72 18.61 4.79
N LEU A 167 -7.29 17.76 3.92
CA LEU A 167 -7.62 16.36 4.15
C LEU A 167 -6.46 15.45 3.70
N THR A 168 -6.20 14.42 4.49
CA THR A 168 -5.29 13.32 4.16
C THR A 168 -6.05 12.00 4.10
N PHE A 169 -5.53 11.05 3.33
CA PHE A 169 -6.02 9.68 3.23
C PHE A 169 -4.90 8.72 3.60
N GLY A 170 -5.19 7.74 4.44
CA GLY A 170 -4.19 6.80 4.92
C GLY A 170 -4.76 5.77 5.88
N LEU A 171 -3.86 4.98 6.45
CA LEU A 171 -4.22 3.87 7.34
C LEU A 171 -4.75 4.39 8.68
N GLU A 172 -5.90 3.89 9.11
CA GLU A 172 -6.52 4.25 10.39
C GLU A 172 -5.56 4.08 11.59
N PRO A 173 -4.74 3.01 11.70
CA PRO A 173 -3.76 2.87 12.78
C PRO A 173 -2.72 4.00 12.86
N LEU A 174 -2.37 4.65 11.74
CA LEU A 174 -1.45 5.80 11.75
C LEU A 174 -2.11 7.05 12.32
N PHE A 175 -3.43 7.17 12.18
CA PHE A 175 -4.20 8.32 12.67
C PHE A 175 -4.70 8.12 14.09
N ALA A 176 -4.79 6.87 14.57
CA ALA A 176 -5.40 6.50 15.85
C ALA A 176 -4.93 7.36 17.04
N LYS A 177 -3.62 7.57 17.19
CA LYS A 177 -3.09 8.42 18.28
C LYS A 177 -3.54 9.87 18.13
N HIS A 178 -3.47 10.44 16.93
CA HIS A 178 -3.86 11.82 16.68
C HIS A 178 -5.36 12.05 16.84
N VAL A 179 -6.18 11.03 16.52
CA VAL A 179 -7.61 11.04 16.78
C VAL A 179 -7.90 10.99 18.27
N ALA A 180 -7.24 10.10 19.01
CA ALA A 180 -7.40 10.00 20.47
C ALA A 180 -6.97 11.29 21.19
N ASP A 181 -5.91 11.94 20.71
CA ASP A 181 -5.42 13.21 21.25
C ASP A 181 -6.26 14.42 20.79
N GLY A 182 -7.27 14.24 19.93
CA GLY A 182 -8.13 15.30 19.41
C GLY A 182 -7.49 16.18 18.33
N ASN A 183 -6.29 15.83 17.84
CA ASN A 183 -5.57 16.56 16.80
C ASN A 183 -6.09 16.27 15.37
N LEU A 184 -6.74 15.12 15.18
CA LEU A 184 -7.41 14.74 13.94
C LEU A 184 -8.85 14.29 14.21
N ARG A 185 -9.70 14.43 13.20
CA ARG A 185 -11.00 13.79 13.10
C ARG A 185 -11.05 12.96 11.84
N LEU A 186 -11.55 11.72 11.96
CA LEU A 186 -11.89 10.92 10.80
C LEU A 186 -13.17 11.46 10.18
N VAL A 187 -13.21 11.48 8.85
CA VAL A 187 -14.38 11.87 8.05
C VAL A 187 -14.63 10.81 6.99
N LEU A 188 -15.85 10.78 6.45
CA LEU A 188 -16.25 9.77 5.47
C LEU A 188 -16.04 8.33 5.96
N THR A 189 -16.22 8.07 7.27
CA THR A 189 -15.94 6.76 7.89
C THR A 189 -16.83 5.64 7.36
N ASP A 190 -18.03 5.98 6.90
CA ASP A 190 -18.99 5.06 6.28
C ASP A 190 -18.57 4.62 4.87
N TRP A 191 -17.60 5.33 4.29
CA TRP A 191 -17.03 5.08 2.97
C TRP A 191 -15.63 4.47 3.05
N ALA A 192 -15.12 4.21 4.26
CA ALA A 192 -13.80 3.66 4.49
C ALA A 192 -13.67 2.28 3.86
N THR A 193 -12.55 2.01 3.20
CA THR A 193 -12.27 0.71 2.58
C THR A 193 -11.29 -0.09 3.43
N THR A 194 -11.35 -1.43 3.32
CA THR A 194 -10.38 -2.33 3.94
C THR A 194 -9.61 -3.07 2.87
N GLY A 195 -8.30 -2.88 2.84
CA GLY A 195 -7.40 -3.49 1.86
C GLY A 195 -6.38 -4.43 2.49
N PRO A 196 -5.64 -5.21 1.68
CA PRO A 196 -4.60 -6.12 2.15
C PRO A 196 -3.57 -5.44 3.06
N GLY A 197 -3.15 -6.20 4.06
CA GLY A 197 -2.08 -5.80 4.96
C GLY A 197 -0.69 -5.71 4.34
N PHE A 198 0.32 -5.59 5.20
CA PHE A 198 1.73 -5.63 4.83
C PHE A 198 2.21 -7.05 4.56
N TYR A 199 3.06 -7.19 3.55
CA TYR A 199 3.74 -8.41 3.19
C TYR A 199 5.26 -8.18 3.17
N LEU A 200 6.00 -9.16 3.68
CA LEU A 200 7.43 -9.31 3.45
C LEU A 200 7.64 -10.02 2.12
N ILE A 201 8.37 -9.39 1.23
CA ILE A 201 8.78 -9.92 -0.06
C ILE A 201 10.26 -10.26 0.04
N LYS A 202 10.61 -11.53 -0.14
CA LYS A 202 12.00 -12.00 -0.10
C LYS A 202 12.28 -12.93 -1.26
N ARG A 203 13.54 -13.03 -1.66
CA ARG A 203 13.95 -13.97 -2.71
C ARG A 203 13.72 -15.41 -2.25
N HIS A 204 13.19 -16.27 -3.12
CA HIS A 204 13.18 -17.70 -2.85
C HIS A 204 14.63 -18.20 -2.90
N TRP A 205 15.24 -18.57 -1.77
CA TRP A 205 16.52 -19.27 -1.82
C TRP A 205 16.25 -20.66 -2.40
N ARG A 206 16.53 -20.85 -3.69
CA ARG A 206 16.95 -22.19 -4.11
C ARG A 206 18.25 -22.45 -3.36
N THR A 207 18.19 -23.30 -2.35
CA THR A 207 19.37 -23.92 -1.75
C THR A 207 20.14 -24.60 -2.89
N VAL A 208 21.09 -23.90 -3.51
CA VAL A 208 22.13 -24.51 -4.31
C VAL A 208 23.26 -24.82 -3.34
N PHE A 209 23.00 -25.82 -2.49
CA PHE A 209 24.07 -26.55 -1.81
C PHE A 209 23.81 -28.03 -2.03
N GLY A 210 24.54 -28.60 -2.99
CA GLY A 210 24.81 -30.02 -3.02
C GLY A 210 25.56 -30.38 -1.74
N PHE A 211 24.85 -30.95 -0.78
CA PHE A 211 25.46 -31.74 0.28
C PHE A 211 25.58 -33.18 -0.23
N PRO A 212 26.76 -33.83 -0.16
CA PRO A 212 26.87 -35.24 -0.44
C PRO A 212 26.10 -35.99 0.67
N THR A 213 25.01 -36.64 0.29
CA THR A 213 24.28 -37.58 1.15
C THR A 213 25.14 -38.82 1.37
N SER A 214 26.01 -38.76 2.37
CA SER A 214 26.58 -39.96 2.99
C SER A 214 26.07 -40.08 4.43
N ALA A 215 25.11 -41.01 4.57
CA ALA A 215 24.84 -41.83 5.75
C ALA A 215 24.46 -41.13 7.09
N ILE A 216 23.25 -41.44 7.57
CA ILE A 216 23.04 -42.43 8.64
C ILE A 216 21.52 -42.71 8.76
N ARG A 217 21.18 -44.01 8.65
CA ARG A 217 19.89 -44.66 9.02
C ARG A 217 19.56 -44.35 10.49
N SER A 218 18.33 -44.32 11.01
CA SER A 218 17.09 -45.08 10.76
C SER A 218 16.01 -44.55 11.72
N GLY A 219 14.73 -44.74 11.39
CA GLY A 219 13.70 -44.98 12.40
C GLY A 219 12.58 -43.95 12.48
N SER A 220 11.52 -44.21 11.70
CA SER A 220 10.11 -43.92 11.98
C SER A 220 9.74 -42.59 12.63
N THR A 221 9.07 -41.69 11.89
CA THR A 221 7.93 -40.95 12.48
C THR A 221 6.91 -40.53 11.41
N SER A 222 5.67 -40.60 11.84
CA SER A 222 4.39 -40.30 11.22
C SER A 222 4.16 -38.86 10.76
N ARG A 223 3.29 -38.75 9.74
CA ARG A 223 2.34 -37.69 9.39
C ARG A 223 2.86 -36.26 9.28
N SER A 224 3.01 -35.87 8.02
CA SER A 224 2.99 -34.52 7.47
C SER A 224 1.75 -33.72 7.90
N THR A 225 1.96 -32.56 8.53
CA THR A 225 1.08 -31.39 8.40
C THR A 225 1.73 -30.44 7.42
N GLN A 226 1.24 -30.50 6.19
CA GLN A 226 1.62 -29.65 5.07
C GLN A 226 1.04 -28.25 5.35
N ASN A 227 1.92 -27.28 5.61
CA ASN A 227 1.53 -25.87 5.62
C ASN A 227 1.19 -25.49 4.18
N ASP A 228 -0.09 -25.20 3.96
CA ASP A 228 -0.73 -25.04 2.66
C ASP A 228 -0.32 -23.68 2.06
N CYS A 229 0.79 -23.65 1.32
CA CYS A 229 1.15 -22.55 0.43
C CYS A 229 0.17 -22.54 -0.74
N ARG A 230 -0.97 -21.87 -0.58
CA ARG A 230 -1.94 -21.71 -1.67
C ARG A 230 -1.60 -20.51 -2.54
N PRO A 231 -1.79 -20.60 -3.87
CA PRO A 231 -1.87 -19.42 -4.72
C PRO A 231 -3.02 -18.54 -4.23
N VAL A 232 -2.74 -17.25 -4.01
CA VAL A 232 -3.71 -16.28 -3.50
C VAL A 232 -4.53 -15.77 -4.68
N ASP A 233 -5.85 -16.04 -4.67
CA ASP A 233 -6.78 -15.41 -5.58
C ASP A 233 -6.82 -13.90 -5.33
N ALA A 234 -6.52 -13.13 -6.37
CA ALA A 234 -6.27 -11.70 -6.30
C ALA A 234 -7.56 -10.88 -6.21
N VAL A 235 -7.66 -10.00 -5.20
CA VAL A 235 -8.49 -8.80 -5.28
C VAL A 235 -7.62 -7.67 -5.86
N HIS A 236 -8.11 -7.08 -6.95
CA HIS A 236 -7.40 -6.12 -7.80
C HIS A 236 -7.11 -4.76 -7.11
N HIS A 237 -5.97 -4.61 -6.43
CA HIS A 237 -5.60 -3.33 -5.78
C HIS A 237 -4.50 -2.50 -6.47
N SER A 238 -3.98 -2.91 -7.63
CA SER A 238 -2.96 -2.08 -8.32
C SER A 238 -2.90 -2.19 -9.85
N GLN A 239 -3.74 -3.02 -10.48
CA GLN A 239 -3.72 -3.16 -11.95
C GLN A 239 -4.78 -2.37 -12.71
N ARG A 240 -5.75 -1.70 -12.05
CA ARG A 240 -6.73 -0.85 -12.77
C ARG A 240 -6.16 0.49 -13.27
N ALA A 241 -4.98 0.90 -12.81
CA ALA A 241 -4.34 2.14 -13.22
C ALA A 241 -3.47 2.03 -14.50
N LEU A 242 -3.15 0.84 -14.99
CA LEU A 242 -2.18 0.63 -16.09
C LEU A 242 -2.76 0.01 -17.37
N GLY A 243 -4.07 -0.01 -17.57
CA GLY A 243 -4.62 -0.59 -18.80
C GLY A 243 -6.07 -0.30 -19.08
N ARG A 244 -6.40 0.94 -19.47
CA ARG A 244 -7.56 1.22 -20.35
C ARG A 244 -7.25 2.39 -21.29
N GLU A 245 -6.63 2.07 -22.41
CA GLU A 245 -6.72 2.92 -23.60
C GLU A 245 -8.17 2.99 -24.11
N SER A 246 -8.61 4.22 -24.37
CA SER A 246 -9.60 4.65 -25.37
C SER A 246 -10.91 3.84 -25.52
N GLY A 247 -12.02 4.43 -25.05
CA GLY A 247 -13.37 3.93 -25.33
C GLY A 247 -14.49 4.97 -25.24
N TRP A 248 -14.22 6.26 -25.43
CA TRP A 248 -15.28 7.26 -25.59
C TRP A 248 -15.82 7.23 -27.04
N ARG A 249 -16.78 6.35 -27.31
CA ARG A 249 -17.64 6.46 -28.50
C ARG A 249 -18.55 7.67 -28.33
N ARG A 250 -18.31 8.72 -29.13
CA ARG A 250 -19.26 9.81 -29.38
C ARG A 250 -20.55 9.21 -29.93
N ARG A 251 -21.67 9.36 -29.20
CA ARG A 251 -23.00 9.28 -29.80
C ARG A 251 -23.24 10.58 -30.55
N HIS A 252 -23.04 10.54 -31.86
CA HIS A 252 -23.61 11.54 -32.77
C HIS A 252 -25.12 11.28 -32.87
N SER A 253 -25.90 12.26 -32.43
CA SER A 253 -27.32 12.36 -32.73
C SER A 253 -27.49 12.64 -34.22
N THR A 254 -28.01 11.67 -34.96
CA THR A 254 -28.57 11.86 -36.29
C THR A 254 -29.90 12.59 -36.16
N SER A 255 -29.93 13.87 -36.56
CA SER A 255 -31.15 14.56 -36.97
C SER A 255 -31.03 14.89 -38.45
N SER A 256 -32.13 14.64 -39.15
CA SER A 256 -32.33 14.49 -40.59
C SER A 256 -31.86 15.66 -41.46
N LYS A 257 -31.32 15.28 -42.62
CA LYS A 257 -31.18 16.10 -43.82
C LYS A 257 -32.52 16.68 -44.27
N THR A 258 -32.51 17.95 -44.65
CA THR A 258 -33.24 18.43 -45.84
C THR A 258 -32.31 19.38 -46.58
N ASP A 259 -31.97 18.97 -47.80
CA ASP A 259 -31.18 19.73 -48.76
C ASP A 259 -32.00 20.85 -49.41
N THR A 260 -31.26 21.75 -50.08
CA THR A 260 -31.66 22.65 -51.18
C THR A 260 -32.10 24.08 -50.78
N GLN A 261 -31.22 25.07 -50.96
CA GLN A 261 -31.08 25.77 -52.25
C GLN A 261 -29.93 26.78 -52.28
N ILE A 262 -29.43 26.95 -53.50
CA ILE A 262 -28.30 27.72 -53.99
C ILE A 262 -28.71 29.18 -54.27
N SER A 263 -27.69 30.04 -54.45
CA SER A 263 -27.68 31.39 -55.02
C SER A 263 -27.92 32.51 -54.00
N SER A 264 -27.32 33.71 -54.03
CA SER A 264 -26.22 34.38 -54.74
C SER A 264 -26.35 35.87 -54.35
N VAL A 265 -25.32 36.69 -54.59
CA VAL A 265 -25.36 38.15 -54.80
C VAL A 265 -25.03 39.07 -53.61
N ASN A 266 -23.96 39.84 -53.85
CA ASN A 266 -23.55 41.12 -53.28
C ASN A 266 -24.68 42.07 -52.85
N ARG A 267 -24.49 42.72 -51.71
CA ARG A 267 -24.34 44.19 -51.61
C ARG A 267 -23.70 44.58 -50.29
#